data_AF-A0AA87SYI9-F1
#
_entry.id   AF-A0AA87SYI9-F1
#
_cell.length_a   1.000
_cell.length_b   1.000
_cell.length_c   1.000
_cell.angle_alpha   90.00
_cell.angle_beta   90.00
_cell.angle_gamma   90.00
#
_symmetry.space_group_name_H-M   'P 1'
#
loop_
_entity.id
_entity.type
_entity.pdbx_description
1 polymer ?
#
loop_
_entity_poly.entity_id
_entity_poly.type
_entity_poly.pdbx_seq_one_letter_code
_entity_poly.pdbx_strand_id
1 'polypeptide(L)'
;MTVKGFPDTIISVFPNAQVQLCIVHMVRNSLKWVSYKQKKELMIDLKAIYKSPSAEIAKKSLDDFSAKWDSQYPMISKSWRNNWESVIPFLAYPPNIRKAIYTTNAIESMNMGLESVPKLKTITPIPEILIKSNGFGTDS
;
A
#
# COMPACT_ATOMS: atom_id res chain seq x y z
N MET A 1 -0.39 -2.87 10.95
CA MET A 1 -1.62 -3.64 11.17
C MET A 1 -2.64 -3.08 10.21
N THR A 2 -3.05 -3.85 9.21
CA THR A 2 -4.22 -3.50 8.39
C THR A 2 -5.44 -3.65 9.28
N VAL A 3 -6.29 -2.63 9.36
CA VAL A 3 -7.52 -2.69 10.15
C VAL A 3 -8.42 -3.73 9.49
N LYS A 4 -8.76 -4.81 10.21
CA LYS A 4 -9.75 -5.79 9.74
C LYS A 4 -11.07 -5.04 9.46
N GLY A 5 -11.65 -5.25 8.28
CA GLY A 5 -12.91 -4.62 7.84
C GLY A 5 -12.76 -3.31 7.06
N PHE A 6 -11.58 -2.69 7.03
CA PHE A 6 -11.36 -1.49 6.21
C PHE A 6 -11.52 -1.74 4.69
N PRO A 7 -11.02 -2.86 4.12
CA PRO A 7 -11.22 -3.17 2.70
C PRO A 7 -12.69 -3.27 2.31
N ASP A 8 -13.48 -3.99 3.12
CA ASP A 8 -14.88 -4.27 2.83
C ASP A 8 -15.72 -2.99 2.87
N THR A 9 -15.45 -2.10 3.83
CA THR A 9 -16.10 -0.79 3.92
C THR A 9 -15.77 0.12 2.73
N ILE A 10 -14.51 0.12 2.26
CA ILE A 10 -14.12 0.94 1.10
C ILE A 10 -14.79 0.43 -0.17
N ILE A 11 -14.83 -0.89 -0.39
CA ILE A 11 -15.49 -1.48 -1.57
C ILE A 11 -17.00 -1.21 -1.55
N SER A 12 -17.63 -1.22 -0.36
CA SER A 12 -19.05 -0.89 -0.22
C SER A 12 -19.40 0.55 -0.61
N VAL A 13 -18.48 1.50 -0.41
CA VAL A 13 -18.71 2.93 -0.70
C VAL A 13 -18.14 3.34 -2.06
N PHE A 14 -17.07 2.69 -2.49
CA PHE A 14 -16.36 2.92 -3.74
C PHE A 14 -16.15 1.58 -4.46
N PRO A 15 -17.16 1.05 -5.16
CA PRO A 15 -17.12 -0.30 -5.75
C PRO A 15 -16.03 -0.49 -6.82
N ASN A 16 -15.52 0.61 -7.38
CA ASN A 16 -14.43 0.60 -8.36
C ASN A 16 -13.04 0.80 -7.72
N ALA A 17 -12.93 0.98 -6.40
CA ALA A 17 -11.66 1.20 -5.71
C ALA A 17 -10.90 -0.13 -5.52
N GLN A 18 -9.65 -0.17 -5.97
CA GLN A 18 -8.75 -1.28 -5.66
C GLN A 18 -8.14 -1.08 -4.26
N VAL A 19 -8.47 -1.97 -3.33
CA VAL A 19 -7.85 -1.97 -2.01
C VAL A 19 -6.52 -2.69 -2.07
N GLN A 20 -5.42 -1.93 -2.05
CA GLN A 20 -4.07 -2.49 -2.04
C GLN A 20 -3.57 -2.70 -0.61
N LEU A 21 -3.18 -3.94 -0.29
CA LEU A 21 -2.33 -4.20 0.87
C LEU A 21 -0.93 -3.63 0.62
N CYS A 22 -0.55 -2.65 1.45
CA CYS A 22 0.74 -1.98 1.30
C CYS A 22 1.89 -2.96 1.61
N ILE A 23 2.77 -3.18 0.62
CA ILE A 23 3.98 -4.01 0.73
C ILE A 23 4.84 -3.58 1.93
N VAL A 24 4.92 -2.28 2.22
CA VAL A 24 5.67 -1.77 3.39
C VAL A 24 5.10 -2.31 4.70
N HIS A 25 3.78 -2.36 4.82
CA HIS A 25 3.13 -2.93 6.00
C HIS A 25 3.33 -4.45 6.08
N MET A 26 3.30 -5.16 4.95
CA MET A 26 3.60 -6.60 4.93
C MET A 26 5.04 -6.89 5.38
N VAL A 27 6.01 -6.12 4.88
CA VAL A 27 7.42 -6.23 5.27
C VAL A 27 7.61 -5.93 6.76
N ARG A 28 7.06 -4.81 7.25
CA ARG A 28 7.14 -4.44 8.68
C ARG A 28 6.51 -5.51 9.58
N ASN A 29 5.35 -6.05 9.18
CA ASN A 29 4.69 -7.11 9.93
C ASN A 29 5.53 -8.41 9.96
N SER A 30 6.17 -8.75 8.84
CA SER A 30 7.05 -9.91 8.72
C SER A 30 8.24 -9.84 9.68
N LEU A 31 8.80 -8.65 9.90
CA LEU A 31 9.98 -8.44 10.75
C LEU A 31 9.66 -8.24 12.24
N LYS A 32 8.37 -8.16 12.62
CA LYS A 32 7.96 -7.81 13.99
C LYS A 32 8.49 -8.80 15.04
N TRP A 33 8.50 -10.09 14.70
CA TRP A 33 8.82 -11.18 15.63
C TRP A 33 10.14 -11.89 15.31
N VAL A 34 10.92 -11.34 14.37
CA VAL A 34 12.18 -11.92 13.92
C VAL A 34 13.31 -11.44 14.82
N SER A 35 14.21 -12.35 15.21
CA SER A 35 15.40 -11.99 16.00
C SER A 35 16.26 -10.93 15.28
N TYR A 36 16.86 -9.99 16.02
CA TYR A 36 17.67 -8.92 15.41
C TYR A 36 18.78 -9.45 14.50
N LYS A 37 19.43 -10.55 14.90
CA LYS A 37 20.50 -11.21 14.13
C LYS A 37 20.05 -11.68 12.74
N GLN A 38 18.80 -12.12 12.61
CA GLN A 38 18.26 -12.67 11.37
C GLN A 38 17.52 -11.63 10.51
N LYS A 39 17.12 -10.48 11.07
CA LYS A 39 16.34 -9.45 10.34
C LYS A 39 16.99 -9.01 9.03
N LYS A 40 18.32 -8.84 9.02
CA LYS A 40 19.05 -8.39 7.82
C LYS A 40 18.93 -9.41 6.68
N GLU A 41 19.14 -10.68 6.99
CA GLU A 41 19.08 -11.78 6.03
C GLU A 41 17.64 -12.00 5.54
N LEU A 42 16.69 -12.07 6.46
CA LEU A 42 15.28 -12.23 6.13
C LEU A 42 14.77 -11.08 5.25
N MET A 43 15.26 -9.85 5.46
CA MET A 43 14.91 -8.71 4.62
C MET A 43 15.50 -8.80 3.19
N ILE A 44 16.64 -9.47 3.00
CA ILE A 44 17.16 -9.73 1.65
C ILE A 44 16.22 -10.69 0.93
N ASP A 45 15.80 -11.76 1.59
CA ASP A 45 14.93 -12.78 0.99
C ASP A 45 13.52 -12.22 0.72
N LEU A 46 12.96 -11.41 1.64
CA LEU A 46 11.71 -10.70 1.39
C LEU A 46 11.82 -9.72 0.21
N LYS A 47 12.95 -9.02 0.07
CA LYS A 47 13.20 -8.12 -1.08
C LYS A 47 13.17 -8.89 -2.40
N ALA A 48 13.67 -10.12 -2.44
CA ALA A 48 13.63 -10.93 -3.66
C ALA A 48 12.20 -11.13 -4.15
N ILE A 49 11.22 -11.26 -3.25
CA ILE A 49 9.80 -11.43 -3.60
C ILE A 49 9.27 -10.15 -4.27
N TYR A 50 9.24 -9.02 -3.58
CA TYR A 50 8.57 -7.82 -4.08
C TYR A 50 9.40 -6.98 -5.07
N LYS A 51 10.70 -7.27 -5.22
CA LYS A 51 11.53 -6.67 -6.29
C LYS A 51 11.64 -7.56 -7.53
N SER A 52 10.98 -8.71 -7.56
CA SER A 52 11.00 -9.62 -8.70
C SER A 52 10.50 -8.95 -10.00
N PRO A 53 11.08 -9.30 -11.16
CA PRO A 53 10.68 -8.71 -12.43
C PRO A 53 9.36 -9.28 -12.98
N SER A 54 8.93 -10.45 -12.50
CA SER A 54 7.67 -11.09 -12.88
C SER A 54 7.00 -11.80 -11.69
N ALA A 55 5.71 -12.13 -11.83
CA ALA A 55 4.94 -12.85 -10.82
C ALA A 55 5.46 -14.29 -10.60
N GLU A 56 5.95 -14.94 -11.66
CA GLU A 56 6.51 -16.29 -11.61
C GLU A 56 7.81 -16.32 -10.80
N ILE A 57 8.69 -15.34 -11.02
CA ILE A 57 9.95 -15.21 -10.26
C ILE A 57 9.67 -14.82 -8.81
N ALA A 58 8.66 -13.98 -8.57
CA ALA A 58 8.23 -13.64 -7.22
C ALA A 58 7.68 -14.86 -6.47
N LYS A 59 6.89 -15.69 -7.15
CA LYS A 59 6.34 -16.93 -6.59
C LYS A 59 7.46 -17.90 -6.23
N LYS A 60 8.42 -18.11 -7.13
CA LYS A 60 9.60 -18.92 -6.84
C LYS A 60 10.38 -18.36 -5.63
N SER A 61 10.57 -17.05 -5.58
CA SER A 61 11.25 -16.39 -4.45
C SER A 61 10.50 -16.60 -3.13
N LEU A 62 9.17 -16.63 -3.16
CA LEU A 62 8.33 -16.92 -1.99
C LEU A 62 8.41 -18.40 -1.58
N ASP A 63 8.53 -19.31 -2.55
CA ASP A 63 8.74 -20.74 -2.28
C ASP A 63 10.14 -20.98 -1.65
N ASP A 64 11.20 -20.39 -2.22
CA ASP A 64 12.56 -20.42 -1.67
C ASP A 64 12.60 -19.80 -0.26
N PHE A 65 11.89 -18.68 -0.05
CA PHE A 65 11.72 -18.06 1.26
C PHE A 65 11.08 -19.03 2.26
N SER A 66 9.99 -19.69 1.88
CA SER A 66 9.29 -20.64 2.77
C SER A 66 10.17 -21.83 3.14
N ALA A 67 10.91 -22.40 2.18
CA ALA A 67 11.82 -23.51 2.44
C ALA A 67 12.90 -23.15 3.48
N LYS A 68 13.38 -21.90 3.46
CA LYS A 68 14.41 -21.43 4.38
C LYS A 68 13.87 -21.04 5.76
N TRP A 69 12.72 -20.36 5.81
CA TRP A 69 12.27 -19.67 7.03
C TRP A 69 11.09 -20.32 7.74
N ASP A 70 10.34 -21.23 7.12
CA ASP A 70 9.10 -21.75 7.72
C ASP A 70 9.33 -22.60 8.95
N SER A 71 10.52 -23.18 9.13
CA SER A 71 10.88 -23.91 10.35
C SER A 71 10.88 -23.01 11.60
N GLN A 72 11.15 -21.71 11.43
CA GLN A 72 11.24 -20.73 12.52
C GLN A 72 10.08 -19.72 12.49
N TYR A 73 9.66 -19.30 11.30
CA TYR A 73 8.73 -18.21 11.08
C TYR A 73 7.63 -18.55 10.04
N PRO A 74 6.87 -19.66 10.22
CA PRO A 74 5.92 -20.15 9.22
C PRO A 74 4.78 -19.16 8.91
N MET A 75 4.48 -18.27 9.87
CA MET A 75 3.43 -17.27 9.71
C MET A 75 3.78 -16.19 8.68
N ILE A 76 5.07 -15.99 8.38
CA ILE A 76 5.49 -14.98 7.40
C ILE A 76 5.07 -15.42 6.00
N SER A 77 5.55 -16.58 5.53
CA SER A 77 5.21 -17.08 4.20
C SER A 77 3.70 -17.28 4.03
N LYS A 78 3.02 -17.80 5.07
CA LYS A 78 1.56 -17.92 5.11
C LYS A 78 0.86 -16.57 4.90
N SER A 79 1.32 -15.51 5.58
CA SER A 79 0.78 -14.17 5.38
C SER A 79 1.01 -13.67 3.96
N TRP A 80 2.16 -13.93 3.35
CA TRP A 80 2.42 -13.51 1.97
C TRP A 80 1.55 -14.26 0.95
N ARG A 81 1.37 -15.57 1.15
CA ARG A 81 0.49 -16.41 0.31
C ARG A 81 -0.98 -16.01 0.44
N ASN A 82 -1.47 -15.72 1.65
CA ASN A 82 -2.85 -15.29 1.88
C ASN A 82 -3.18 -13.94 1.21
N ASN A 83 -2.17 -13.09 1.00
CA ASN A 83 -2.33 -11.78 0.38
C ASN A 83 -1.79 -11.75 -1.06
N TRP A 84 -1.56 -12.92 -1.68
CA TRP A 84 -0.86 -13.02 -2.96
C TRP A 84 -1.55 -12.28 -4.10
N GLU A 85 -2.89 -12.32 -4.14
CA GLU A 85 -3.70 -11.58 -5.11
C GLU A 85 -3.52 -10.06 -5.02
N SER A 86 -3.12 -9.53 -3.85
CA SER A 86 -2.77 -8.12 -3.69
C SER A 86 -1.31 -7.81 -4.03
N VAL A 87 -0.44 -8.83 -4.06
CA VAL A 87 0.99 -8.70 -4.41
C VAL A 87 1.20 -8.75 -5.92
N ILE A 88 0.44 -9.57 -6.65
CA ILE A 88 0.57 -9.70 -8.12
C ILE A 88 0.40 -8.35 -8.85
N PRO A 89 -0.67 -7.55 -8.61
CA PRO A 89 -0.85 -6.28 -9.30
C PRO A 89 0.29 -5.30 -9.02
N PHE A 90 0.88 -5.36 -7.83
CA PHE A 90 2.03 -4.55 -7.49
C PHE A 90 3.25 -4.87 -8.36
N LEU A 91 3.46 -6.14 -8.73
CA LEU A 91 4.57 -6.56 -9.59
C LEU A 91 4.39 -6.15 -11.06
N ALA A 92 3.15 -5.95 -11.51
CA ALA A 92 2.82 -5.52 -12.86
C ALA A 92 3.21 -4.05 -13.14
N TYR A 93 3.40 -3.23 -12.10
CA TYR A 93 3.86 -1.85 -12.28
C TYR A 93 5.31 -1.80 -12.78
N PRO A 94 5.68 -0.77 -13.56
CA PRO A 94 7.08 -0.48 -13.88
C PRO A 94 7.94 -0.25 -12.61
N PRO A 95 9.25 -0.56 -12.63
CA PRO A 95 10.12 -0.45 -11.45
C PRO A 95 10.14 0.93 -10.77
N ASN A 96 10.06 2.02 -11.54
CA ASN A 96 9.97 3.39 -11.03
C ASN A 96 8.69 3.63 -10.22
N ILE A 97 7.55 3.10 -10.69
CA ILE A 97 6.26 3.19 -10.00
C ILE A 97 6.25 2.29 -8.77
N ARG A 98 6.81 1.08 -8.86
CA ARG A 98 6.98 0.21 -7.68
C ARG A 98 7.76 0.90 -6.57
N LYS A 99 8.89 1.52 -6.92
CA LYS A 99 9.72 2.27 -5.95
C LYS A 99 8.89 3.35 -5.26
N ALA A 100 8.09 4.11 -6.01
CA ALA A 100 7.19 5.12 -5.44
C ALA A 100 6.15 4.53 -4.48
N ILE A 101 5.66 3.31 -4.71
CA ILE A 101 4.66 2.65 -3.87
C ILE A 101 5.23 2.11 -2.55
N TYR A 102 6.45 1.54 -2.55
CA TYR A 102 7.05 0.96 -1.33
C TYR A 102 8.08 1.87 -0.64
N THR A 103 8.29 3.09 -1.13
CA THR A 103 9.13 4.11 -0.48
C THR A 103 8.31 5.37 -0.22
N THR A 104 8.64 6.10 0.85
CA THR A 104 8.03 7.41 1.15
C THR A 104 8.42 8.50 0.14
N ASN A 105 9.36 8.22 -0.77
CA ASN A 105 9.92 9.19 -1.72
C ASN A 105 8.92 9.71 -2.76
N ALA A 106 7.80 9.02 -3.02
CA ALA A 106 6.79 9.54 -3.93
C ALA A 106 6.13 10.81 -3.39
N ILE A 107 5.88 10.86 -2.07
CA ILE A 107 5.34 12.03 -1.38
C ILE A 107 6.39 13.14 -1.32
N GLU A 108 7.66 12.82 -1.06
CA GLU A 108 8.74 13.81 -1.08
C GLU A 108 8.95 14.41 -2.48
N SER A 109 8.86 13.60 -3.53
CA SER A 109 8.92 14.07 -4.93
C SER A 109 7.71 14.91 -5.31
N MET A 110 6.52 14.61 -4.75
CA MET A 110 5.33 15.46 -4.90
C MET A 110 5.46 16.76 -4.11
N ASN A 111 6.01 16.74 -2.89
CA ASN A 111 6.25 17.93 -2.08
C ASN A 111 7.28 18.86 -2.73
N MET A 112 8.38 18.32 -3.23
CA MET A 112 9.36 19.07 -4.03
C MET A 112 8.74 19.62 -5.32
N GLY A 113 7.86 18.85 -5.96
CA GLY A 113 7.09 19.28 -7.12
C GLY A 113 6.18 20.47 -6.80
N LEU A 114 5.45 20.41 -5.68
CA LEU A 114 4.57 21.48 -5.20
C LEU A 114 5.32 22.75 -4.79
N GLU A 115 6.50 22.62 -4.17
CA GLU A 115 7.39 23.75 -3.83
C GLU A 115 8.02 24.39 -5.07
N SER A 116 8.20 23.63 -6.15
CA SER A 116 8.75 24.11 -7.42
C SER A 116 7.73 24.77 -8.35
N VAL A 117 6.43 24.71 -8.03
CA VAL A 117 5.40 25.47 -8.76
C VAL A 117 5.54 26.95 -8.40
N PRO A 118 5.78 27.85 -9.37
CA PRO A 118 5.74 29.28 -9.09
C PRO A 118 4.35 29.61 -8.57
N LYS A 119 4.25 30.28 -7.42
CA LYS A 119 2.97 30.72 -6.83
C LYS A 119 2.16 31.44 -7.90
N LEU A 120 1.16 30.76 -8.48
CA LEU A 120 0.15 31.39 -9.30
C LEU A 120 -0.52 32.44 -8.43
N LYS A 121 -0.44 33.70 -8.85
CA LYS A 121 -1.08 34.82 -8.17
C LYS A 121 -2.52 34.44 -7.88
N THR A 122 -2.87 34.47 -6.60
CA THR A 122 -4.20 34.23 -6.04
C THR A 122 -5.25 34.93 -6.88
N ILE A 123 -6.05 34.17 -7.63
CA ILE A 123 -7.34 34.66 -8.11
C ILE A 123 -8.29 34.52 -6.91
N THR A 124 -8.87 35.65 -6.53
CA THR A 124 -9.79 35.87 -5.41
C THR A 124 -11.02 34.94 -5.46
N PRO A 125 -11.69 34.72 -4.32
CA PRO A 125 -12.50 33.53 -4.07
C PRO A 125 -13.81 33.48 -4.87
N ILE A 126 -14.23 32.26 -5.19
CA ILE A 126 -15.55 31.94 -5.73
C ILE A 126 -16.61 32.37 -4.70
N PRO A 127 -17.66 33.12 -5.07
CA PRO A 127 -18.69 33.54 -4.13
C PRO A 127 -19.46 32.32 -3.60
N GLU A 128 -19.62 32.31 -2.29
CA GLU A 128 -20.37 31.34 -1.49
C GLU A 128 -21.79 31.15 -2.06
N ILE A 129 -22.04 30.01 -2.70
CA ILE A 129 -23.40 29.62 -3.07
C ILE A 129 -24.09 29.24 -1.77
N LEU A 130 -24.94 30.16 -1.27
CA LEU A 130 -25.89 29.91 -0.20
C LEU A 130 -26.62 28.57 -0.46
N ILE A 131 -26.43 27.62 0.45
CA ILE A 131 -27.35 26.49 0.60
C ILE A 131 -28.68 27.09 1.09
N LYS A 132 -29.58 27.38 0.16
CA LYS A 132 -30.97 27.69 0.45
C LYS A 132 -31.77 26.39 0.39
N SER A 133 -31.81 25.66 1.49
CA SER A 133 -32.79 24.59 1.69
C SER A 133 -34.11 25.21 2.20
N ASN A 134 -34.97 25.65 1.29
CA ASN A 134 -36.42 25.60 1.52
C ASN A 134 -36.83 24.16 1.17
N GLY A 135 -37.61 23.40 1.92
CA GLY A 135 -38.35 23.54 3.17
C GLY A 135 -39.27 22.31 3.24
N PHE A 136 -39.63 21.82 4.42
CA PHE A 136 -40.85 21.04 4.63
C PHE A 136 -41.32 21.29 6.06
N GLY A 137 -42.58 21.72 6.19
CA GLY A 137 -43.17 22.16 7.45
C GLY A 137 -43.59 21.00 8.36
N THR A 138 -43.94 21.38 9.57
CA THR A 138 -44.94 20.67 10.39
C THR A 138 -45.69 21.73 11.19
N ASP A 139 -47.00 21.77 10.95
CA ASP A 139 -47.99 22.54 11.70
C ASP A 139 -48.03 22.14 13.19
N SER A 140 -48.20 23.12 14.08
CA SER A 140 -49.14 23.17 15.22
C SER A 140 -48.87 24.41 16.07
#